data_AF-A0A0G1BR90-F1
#
_entry.id   AF-A0A0G1BR90-F1
#
_cell.length_a   1.000
_cell.length_b   1.000
_cell.length_c   1.000
_cell.angle_alpha   90.00
_cell.angle_beta   90.00
_cell.angle_gamma   90.00
#
_symmetry.space_group_name_H-M   'P 1'
#
loop_
_entity.id
_entity.type
_entity.pdbx_description
1 polymer ?
#
loop_
_entity_poly.entity_id
_entity_poly.type
_entity_poly.pdbx_seq_one_letter_code
_entity_poly.pdbx_strand_id
1 'polypeptide(L)'
;MNPIEHGEVFVTEDGMECDQDIGNYERFLGENIFAANYMTSGSVYSSVIERERTLGYDGKCVQIVPHIPEEVIKRISVVAKKTKADFILIEIGGTAGEYENILFLEAARMMHLRNPKNVLFVLLSYLPIPSKIGEMKTKPTQHAVRSLNSVGIQP
;
A
#
# COMPACT_ATOMS: atom_id res chain seq x y z
N MET A 1 18.30 -0.83 -4.45
CA MET A 1 17.87 -1.56 -5.66
C MET A 1 18.86 -1.26 -6.78
N ASN A 2 19.13 -2.20 -7.68
CA ASN A 2 19.93 -1.92 -8.86
C ASN A 2 19.10 -1.04 -9.82
N PRO A 3 19.50 0.21 -10.09
CA PRO A 3 18.68 1.12 -10.90
C PRO A 3 18.46 0.64 -12.33
N ILE A 4 19.35 -0.20 -12.85
CA ILE A 4 19.29 -0.72 -14.21
C ILE A 4 18.17 -1.78 -14.34
N GLU A 5 17.89 -2.52 -13.26
CA GLU A 5 16.95 -3.64 -13.28
C GLU A 5 15.57 -3.27 -12.74
N HIS A 6 15.51 -2.27 -11.85
CA HIS A 6 14.31 -1.94 -11.08
C HIS A 6 13.81 -0.51 -11.28
N GLY A 7 14.39 0.24 -12.22
CA GLY A 7 14.03 1.63 -12.48
C GLY A 7 14.87 2.62 -11.66
N GLU A 8 14.68 3.90 -11.95
CA GLU A 8 15.42 4.98 -11.30
C GLU A 8 15.03 5.10 -9.82
N VAL A 9 15.99 5.45 -8.97
CA VAL A 9 15.73 5.78 -7.56
C VAL A 9 15.32 7.24 -7.49
N PHE A 10 14.18 7.52 -6.88
CA PHE A 10 13.72 8.89 -6.63
C PHE A 10 14.18 9.35 -5.24
N VAL A 11 14.60 10.61 -5.14
CA VAL A 11 15.03 11.21 -3.87
C VAL A 11 14.11 12.38 -3.55
N THR A 12 13.37 12.25 -2.46
CA THR A 12 12.46 13.27 -1.92
C THR A 12 13.22 14.44 -1.30
N GLU A 13 12.54 15.58 -1.07
CA GLU A 13 13.13 16.77 -0.48
C GLU A 13 13.75 16.51 0.92
N ASP A 14 13.18 15.62 1.71
CA ASP A 14 13.70 15.22 3.03
C ASP A 14 14.72 14.08 2.97
N GLY A 15 15.21 13.74 1.78
CA GLY A 15 16.36 12.86 1.57
C GLY A 15 16.04 11.37 1.59
N MET A 16 14.77 10.97 1.50
CA MET A 16 14.40 9.56 1.37
C MET A 16 14.61 9.07 -0.05
N GLU A 17 15.40 8.00 -0.19
CA GLU A 17 15.52 7.19 -1.40
C GLU A 17 14.30 6.26 -1.51
N CYS A 18 13.57 6.36 -2.61
CA CYS A 18 12.30 5.66 -2.80
C CYS A 18 12.07 5.28 -4.27
N ASP A 19 10.94 4.62 -4.51
CA ASP A 19 10.50 4.23 -5.85
C ASP A 19 10.17 5.46 -6.71
N GLN A 20 10.39 5.34 -8.02
CA GLN A 20 10.08 6.37 -9.03
C GLN A 20 8.61 6.83 -9.03
N ASP A 21 7.69 6.01 -8.52
CA ASP A 21 6.27 6.35 -8.43
C ASP A 21 6.03 7.60 -7.58
N ILE A 22 6.85 7.84 -6.55
CA ILE A 22 6.79 9.11 -5.78
C ILE A 22 7.06 10.31 -6.69
N GLY A 23 8.02 10.20 -7.61
CA GLY A 23 8.31 11.25 -8.58
C GLY A 23 7.19 11.45 -9.61
N ASN A 24 6.40 10.41 -9.92
CA ASN A 24 5.17 10.56 -10.70
C ASN A 24 4.16 11.40 -9.89
N TYR A 25 3.93 11.05 -8.63
CA TYR A 25 2.97 11.75 -7.77
C TYR A 25 3.34 13.23 -7.57
N GLU A 26 4.60 13.56 -7.28
CA GLU A 26 5.03 14.96 -7.17
C GLU A 26 4.76 15.75 -8.45
N ARG A 27 5.06 15.18 -9.62
CA ARG A 27 4.82 15.85 -10.91
C ARG A 27 3.33 16.05 -11.20
N PHE A 28 2.48 15.09 -10.83
CA PHE A 28 1.04 15.20 -11.04
C PHE A 28 0.36 16.16 -10.06
N LEU A 29 0.81 16.18 -8.80
CA LEU A 29 0.24 17.04 -7.75
C LEU A 29 0.81 18.46 -7.77
N GLY A 30 2.03 18.64 -8.29
CA GLY A 30 2.74 19.92 -8.22
C GLY A 30 3.20 20.29 -6.81
N GLU A 31 3.38 19.29 -5.94
CA GLU A 31 3.76 19.45 -4.53
C GLU A 31 4.87 18.46 -4.15
N ASN A 32 5.67 18.82 -3.16
CA ASN A 32 6.71 17.94 -2.62
C ASN A 32 6.10 16.84 -1.75
N ILE A 33 6.54 15.60 -1.96
CA ILE A 33 6.13 14.42 -1.21
C ILE A 33 7.31 14.00 -0.33
N PHE A 34 7.04 13.91 0.97
CA PHE A 34 8.04 13.57 1.98
C PHE A 34 8.10 12.06 2.25
N ALA A 35 9.18 11.62 2.90
CA ALA A 35 9.46 10.23 3.29
C ALA A 35 8.28 9.50 3.95
N ALA A 36 7.43 10.21 4.70
CA ALA A 36 6.27 9.64 5.38
C ALA A 36 5.21 9.03 4.44
N ASN A 37 5.21 9.43 3.16
CA ASN A 37 4.30 8.94 2.14
C ASN A 37 4.80 7.66 1.44
N TYR A 38 6.00 7.20 1.79
CA TYR A 38 6.59 6.00 1.24
C TYR A 38 6.81 4.97 2.35
N MET A 39 6.37 3.73 2.11
CA MET A 39 6.65 2.64 3.04
C MET A 39 6.81 1.33 2.28
N THR A 40 7.73 0.51 2.77
CA THR A 40 7.98 -0.85 2.28
C THR A 40 7.68 -1.87 3.38
N SER A 41 7.42 -3.12 3.01
CA SER A 41 7.31 -4.22 3.97
C SER A 41 8.51 -4.26 4.91
N GLY A 42 9.73 -4.16 4.37
CA GLY A 42 10.96 -4.13 5.17
C GLY A 42 10.96 -3.01 6.23
N SER A 43 10.56 -1.80 5.85
CA SER A 43 10.46 -0.68 6.80
C SER A 43 9.42 -0.91 7.90
N VAL A 44 8.28 -1.53 7.57
CA VAL A 44 7.20 -1.82 8.54
C VAL A 44 7.65 -2.90 9.53
N TYR A 45 8.19 -4.01 9.02
CA TYR A 45 8.73 -5.09 9.85
C TYR A 45 9.85 -4.58 10.76
N SER A 46 10.77 -3.78 10.23
CA SER A 46 11.86 -3.19 11.00
C SER A 46 11.34 -2.37 12.19
N SER A 47 10.36 -1.48 11.98
CA SER A 47 9.78 -0.69 13.07
C SER A 47 9.06 -1.53 14.12
N VAL A 48 8.37 -2.61 13.72
CA VAL A 48 7.70 -3.49 14.66
C VAL A 48 8.70 -4.29 15.49
N ILE A 49 9.76 -4.83 14.86
CA ILE A 49 10.82 -5.57 15.54
C ILE A 49 11.57 -4.65 16.52
N GLU A 50 11.95 -3.44 16.10
CA GLU A 50 12.64 -2.48 16.95
C GLU A 50 11.80 -2.09 18.18
N ARG A 51 10.50 -1.82 17.98
CA ARG A 51 9.57 -1.54 19.09
C ARG A 51 9.46 -2.71 20.05
N GLU A 52 9.49 -3.93 19.55
CA GLU A 52 9.44 -5.13 20.38
C GLU A 52 10.73 -5.31 21.19
N ARG A 53 11.90 -5.14 20.58
CA ARG A 53 13.19 -5.19 21.27
C ARG A 53 13.37 -4.12 22.34
N THR A 54 12.71 -2.97 22.19
CA THR A 54 12.72 -1.85 23.15
C THR A 54 11.61 -1.95 24.20
N LEU A 55 10.95 -3.11 24.34
CA LEU A 55 9.84 -3.37 25.27
C LEU A 55 8.59 -2.50 25.04
N GLY A 56 8.42 -1.92 23.85
CA GLY A 56 7.28 -1.06 23.49
C GLY A 56 5.94 -1.79 23.35
N TYR A 57 5.89 -3.10 23.59
CA TYR A 57 4.66 -3.91 23.67
C TYR A 57 4.46 -4.52 25.08
N ASP A 58 5.09 -3.96 26.11
CA ASP A 58 4.94 -4.37 27.52
C ASP A 58 5.25 -5.87 27.76
N GLY A 59 6.21 -6.42 27.03
CA GLY A 59 6.60 -7.83 27.11
C GLY A 59 5.57 -8.81 26.54
N LYS A 60 4.52 -8.33 25.88
CA LYS A 60 3.52 -9.18 25.21
C LYS A 60 4.07 -9.75 23.91
N CYS A 61 3.52 -10.90 23.51
CA CYS A 61 3.87 -11.55 22.25
C CYS A 61 3.45 -10.68 21.05
N VAL A 62 4.41 -10.37 20.19
CA VAL A 62 4.17 -9.68 18.92
C VAL A 62 3.85 -10.70 17.84
N GLN A 63 2.78 -10.42 17.11
CA GLN A 63 2.20 -11.28 16.07
C GLN A 63 1.99 -10.47 14.79
N ILE A 64 1.87 -11.15 13.65
CA ILE A 64 1.59 -10.51 12.36
C ILE A 64 0.31 -9.69 12.43
N VAL A 65 -0.81 -10.31 12.82
CA VAL A 65 -2.06 -9.61 13.13
C VAL A 65 -2.20 -9.55 14.65
N PRO A 66 -2.43 -8.37 15.26
CA PRO A 66 -2.71 -7.08 14.60
C PRO A 66 -1.47 -6.22 14.31
N HIS A 67 -0.30 -6.51 14.88
CA HIS A 67 0.78 -5.53 15.02
C HIS A 67 1.35 -4.99 13.70
N ILE A 68 1.47 -5.82 12.67
CA ILE A 68 2.00 -5.39 11.36
C ILE A 68 0.98 -4.48 10.64
N PRO A 69 -0.30 -4.88 10.44
CA PRO A 69 -1.33 -3.97 9.94
C PRO A 69 -1.48 -2.68 10.74
N GLU A 70 -1.42 -2.74 12.08
CA GLU A 70 -1.51 -1.52 12.90
C GLU A 70 -0.35 -0.55 12.67
N GLU A 71 0.86 -1.04 12.41
CA GLU A 71 1.98 -0.17 12.06
C GLU A 71 1.75 0.53 10.71
N VAL A 72 1.18 -0.17 9.72
CA VAL A 72 0.76 0.44 8.45
C VAL A 72 -0.31 1.52 8.69
N ILE A 73 -1.37 1.20 9.44
CA ILE A 73 -2.46 2.14 9.78
C ILE A 73 -1.92 3.35 10.52
N LYS A 74 -0.97 3.15 11.45
CA LYS A 74 -0.31 4.22 12.19
C LYS A 74 0.41 5.18 11.25
N ARG A 75 1.16 4.68 10.28
CA ARG A 75 1.88 5.51 9.30
C ARG A 75 0.92 6.35 8.45
N ILE A 76 -0.15 5.73 7.94
CA ILE A 76 -1.22 6.43 7.21
C ILE A 76 -1.84 7.54 8.08
N SER A 77 -2.13 7.22 9.34
CA SER A 77 -2.71 8.18 10.29
C SER A 77 -1.78 9.37 10.60
N VAL A 78 -0.46 9.16 10.60
CA VAL A 78 0.52 10.23 10.79
C VAL A 78 0.52 11.17 9.59
N VAL A 79 0.49 10.63 8.36
CA VAL A 79 0.37 11.44 7.13
C VAL A 79 -0.90 12.28 7.17
N ALA A 80 -2.05 11.65 7.47
CA ALA A 80 -3.34 12.33 7.58
C ALA A 80 -3.34 13.55 8.52
N LYS A 81 -2.68 13.40 9.67
CA LYS A 81 -2.58 14.49 10.67
C LYS A 81 -1.67 15.62 10.23
N LYS A 82 -0.64 15.33 9.42
CA LYS A 82 0.35 16.32 8.98
C LYS A 82 -0.15 17.14 7.79
N THR A 83 -0.76 16.50 6.80
CA THR A 83 -1.09 17.14 5.51
C THR A 83 -2.37 17.96 5.55
N LYS A 84 -3.28 17.70 6.50
CA LYS A 84 -4.64 18.31 6.53
C LYS A 84 -5.40 18.14 5.20
N ALA A 85 -5.07 17.09 4.43
CA ALA A 85 -5.71 16.82 3.16
C ALA A 85 -7.18 16.40 3.33
N ASP A 86 -8.01 16.70 2.34
CA ASP A 86 -9.42 16.27 2.31
C ASP A 86 -9.54 14.73 2.22
N PHE A 87 -8.61 14.10 1.49
CA PHE A 87 -8.49 12.65 1.37
C PHE A 87 -7.02 12.25 1.16
N ILE A 88 -6.75 10.95 1.30
CA ILE A 88 -5.43 10.36 1.04
C ILE A 88 -5.62 9.25 0.02
N LEU A 89 -4.86 9.30 -1.07
CA LEU A 89 -4.75 8.21 -2.02
C LEU A 89 -3.62 7.29 -1.55
N ILE A 90 -3.93 6.00 -1.38
CA ILE A 90 -2.95 4.98 -0.99
C ILE A 90 -2.87 3.99 -2.13
N GLU A 91 -1.70 3.95 -2.79
CA GLU A 91 -1.38 2.87 -3.69
C GLU A 91 -0.83 1.68 -2.91
N ILE A 92 -1.35 0.49 -3.19
CA ILE A 92 -0.77 -0.77 -2.72
C ILE A 92 -0.12 -1.41 -3.95
N GLY A 93 1.21 -1.39 -4.01
CA GLY A 93 1.98 -2.04 -5.07
C GLY A 93 1.75 -3.55 -5.13
N GLY A 94 2.23 -4.19 -6.19
CA GLY A 94 1.99 -5.62 -6.45
C GLY A 94 0.61 -5.90 -7.07
N THR A 95 0.24 -7.18 -7.16
CA THR A 95 -0.98 -7.65 -7.81
C THR A 95 -1.96 -8.27 -6.83
N ALA A 96 -3.25 -7.98 -7.00
CA ALA A 96 -4.30 -8.58 -6.19
C ALA A 96 -4.26 -10.13 -6.25
N GLY A 97 -4.07 -10.76 -5.09
CA GLY A 97 -3.91 -12.20 -4.93
C GLY A 97 -2.48 -12.65 -4.60
N GLU A 98 -1.50 -11.76 -4.67
CA GLU A 98 -0.14 -12.05 -4.24
C GLU A 98 -0.02 -12.03 -2.72
N TYR A 99 0.82 -12.93 -2.19
CA TYR A 99 1.00 -13.09 -0.74
C TYR A 99 1.64 -11.87 -0.08
N GLU A 100 2.53 -11.17 -0.80
CA GLU A 100 3.20 -9.97 -0.29
C GLU A 100 2.23 -8.83 0.04
N ASN A 101 1.10 -8.75 -0.67
CA ASN A 101 0.11 -7.70 -0.49
C ASN A 101 -0.82 -7.93 0.70
N ILE A 102 -0.88 -9.17 1.23
CA ILE A 102 -1.91 -9.56 2.19
C ILE A 102 -1.92 -8.69 3.45
N LEU A 103 -0.75 -8.20 3.87
CA LEU A 103 -0.59 -7.37 5.06
C LEU A 103 -1.16 -5.96 4.86
N PHE A 104 -0.93 -5.37 3.69
CA PHE A 104 -1.46 -4.05 3.34
C PHE A 104 -2.96 -4.11 3.08
N LEU A 105 -3.43 -5.18 2.43
CA LEU A 105 -4.87 -5.44 2.26
C LEU A 105 -5.56 -5.64 3.62
N GLU A 106 -4.95 -6.36 4.56
CA GLU A 106 -5.50 -6.51 5.91
C GLU A 106 -5.55 -5.17 6.67
N ALA A 107 -4.52 -4.33 6.55
CA ALA A 107 -4.52 -2.98 7.12
C ALA A 107 -5.68 -2.14 6.55
N ALA A 108 -5.85 -2.14 5.23
CA ALA A 108 -6.90 -1.39 4.56
C ALA A 108 -8.30 -1.93 4.92
N ARG A 109 -8.46 -3.26 5.01
CA ARG A 109 -9.69 -3.92 5.48
C ARG A 109 -10.02 -3.54 6.92
N MET A 110 -9.04 -3.53 7.82
CA MET A 110 -9.22 -3.09 9.21
C MET A 110 -9.63 -1.61 9.29
N MET A 111 -9.04 -0.74 8.46
CA MET A 111 -9.47 0.67 8.37
C MET A 111 -10.92 0.79 7.90
N HIS A 112 -11.30 0.06 6.85
CA HIS A 112 -12.67 0.05 6.36
C HIS A 112 -13.65 -0.49 7.40
N LEU A 113 -13.33 -1.57 8.13
CA LEU A 113 -14.18 -2.08 9.20
C LEU A 113 -14.37 -1.08 10.34
N ARG A 114 -13.33 -0.29 10.68
CA ARG A 114 -13.41 0.76 11.70
C ARG A 114 -14.29 1.91 11.26
N ASN A 115 -14.24 2.28 9.98
CA ASN A 115 -15.01 3.40 9.44
C ASN A 115 -15.40 3.17 7.97
N PRO A 116 -16.49 2.41 7.72
CA PRO A 116 -16.86 1.98 6.37
C PRO A 116 -17.15 3.12 5.39
N LYS A 117 -17.54 4.29 5.91
CA LYS A 117 -17.90 5.47 5.10
C LYS A 117 -16.70 6.28 4.63
N ASN A 118 -15.52 6.09 5.25
CA ASN A 118 -14.35 6.92 5.00
C ASN A 118 -13.23 6.17 4.25
N VAL A 119 -13.47 4.92 3.84
CA VAL A 119 -12.50 4.11 3.10
C VAL A 119 -13.17 3.54 1.87
N LEU A 120 -12.65 3.91 0.70
CA LEU A 120 -13.06 3.41 -0.61
C LEU A 120 -11.93 2.57 -1.19
N PHE A 121 -12.28 1.45 -1.83
CA PHE A 121 -11.34 0.63 -2.58
C PHE A 121 -11.50 0.88 -4.07
N VAL A 122 -10.38 0.94 -4.80
CA VAL A 122 -10.37 1.07 -6.26
C VAL A 122 -9.46 -0.02 -6.81
N LEU A 123 -10.02 -0.91 -7.62
CA LEU A 123 -9.26 -1.95 -8.32
C LEU A 123 -8.87 -1.46 -9.72
N LEU A 124 -7.57 -1.33 -9.97
CA LEU A 124 -7.04 -1.23 -11.33
C LEU A 124 -6.99 -2.62 -11.98
N SER A 125 -7.53 -2.76 -13.18
CA SER A 125 -7.57 -4.04 -13.89
C SER A 125 -7.30 -3.88 -15.38
N TYR A 126 -6.76 -4.95 -15.98
CA TYR A 126 -6.43 -5.01 -17.40
C TYR A 126 -7.42 -5.89 -18.17
N LEU A 127 -7.93 -5.35 -19.28
CA LEU A 127 -8.86 -6.00 -20.19
C LEU A 127 -8.15 -6.34 -21.51
N PRO A 128 -7.52 -7.52 -21.64
CA PRO A 128 -6.76 -7.87 -22.82
C PRO A 128 -7.66 -8.08 -24.05
N ILE A 129 -7.13 -7.75 -25.23
CA ILE A 129 -7.71 -8.07 -26.54
C ILE A 129 -6.76 -9.03 -27.25
N PRO A 130 -6.96 -10.36 -27.17
CA PRO A 130 -6.09 -11.33 -27.83
C PRO A 130 -6.16 -11.16 -29.35
N SER A 131 -5.00 -11.00 -30.00
CA SER A 131 -4.89 -10.73 -31.44
C SER A 131 -5.58 -11.75 -32.33
N LYS A 132 -5.63 -13.03 -31.92
CA LYS A 132 -6.30 -14.10 -32.67
C LYS A 132 -7.83 -14.05 -32.61
N ILE A 133 -8.39 -13.44 -31.56
CA ILE A 133 -9.84 -13.40 -31.33
C ILE A 133 -10.41 -12.04 -31.71
N GLY A 134 -9.65 -10.96 -31.48
CA GLY A 134 -10.09 -9.58 -31.75
C GLY A 134 -11.15 -9.05 -30.77
N GLU A 135 -11.43 -9.80 -29.69
CA GLU A 135 -12.45 -9.46 -28.70
C GLU A 135 -11.82 -9.25 -27.32
N MET A 136 -12.27 -8.20 -26.64
CA MET A 136 -11.88 -7.90 -25.27
C MET A 136 -12.34 -8.99 -24.30
N LYS A 137 -11.45 -9.44 -23.41
CA LYS A 137 -11.76 -10.48 -22.42
C LYS A 137 -11.81 -9.89 -21.01
N THR A 138 -12.95 -10.06 -20.35
CA THR A 138 -13.21 -9.57 -18.98
C THR A 138 -12.82 -10.58 -17.89
N LYS A 139 -12.42 -11.80 -18.27
CA LYS A 139 -12.11 -12.87 -17.34
C LYS A 139 -11.00 -12.52 -16.34
N PRO A 140 -9.88 -11.86 -16.72
CA PRO A 140 -8.84 -11.45 -15.77
C PRO A 140 -9.38 -10.52 -14.68
N THR A 141 -10.21 -9.54 -15.04
CA THR A 141 -10.86 -8.63 -14.08
C THR A 141 -11.78 -9.37 -13.11
N GLN A 142 -12.57 -10.33 -13.60
CA GLN A 142 -13.41 -11.17 -12.72
C GLN A 142 -12.58 -11.94 -11.70
N HIS A 143 -11.40 -12.45 -12.10
CA HIS A 143 -10.48 -13.12 -11.17
C HIS A 143 -9.88 -12.15 -10.16
N ALA A 144 -9.45 -10.96 -10.58
CA ALA A 144 -8.91 -9.95 -9.68
C ALA A 144 -9.94 -9.51 -8.61
N VAL A 145 -11.19 -9.25 -9.02
CA VAL A 145 -12.30 -8.94 -8.09
C VAL A 145 -12.53 -10.08 -7.11
N ARG A 146 -12.51 -11.34 -7.58
CA ARG A 146 -12.65 -12.50 -6.71
C ARG A 146 -11.51 -12.62 -5.70
N SER A 147 -10.27 -12.33 -6.10
CA SER A 147 -9.10 -12.34 -5.21
C SER A 147 -9.25 -11.31 -4.09
N LEU A 148 -9.66 -10.07 -4.40
CA LEU A 148 -9.91 -9.04 -3.39
C LEU A 148 -11.07 -9.43 -2.46
N ASN A 149 -12.17 -9.92 -3.02
CA ASN A 149 -13.31 -10.38 -2.21
C ASN A 149 -12.91 -11.50 -1.24
N SER A 150 -11.97 -12.38 -1.62
CA SER A 150 -11.50 -13.48 -0.77
C SER A 150 -10.74 -13.02 0.48
N VAL A 151 -10.17 -11.82 0.44
CA VAL A 151 -9.53 -11.17 1.59
C VAL A 151 -10.46 -10.14 2.27
N GLY A 152 -11.76 -10.14 1.94
CA GLY A 152 -12.75 -9.27 2.57
C GLY A 152 -12.72 -7.81 2.09
N ILE A 153 -12.16 -7.56 0.91
CA ILE A 153 -12.18 -6.24 0.25
C ILE A 153 -13.13 -6.31 -0.94
N GLN A 154 -14.13 -5.42 -0.94
CA GLN A 154 -15.03 -5.25 -2.07
C GLN A 154 -14.64 -3.99 -2.86
N PRO A 155 -14.03 -4.15 -4.05
CA PRO A 155 -13.70 -3.04 -4.93
C PRO A 155 -14.93 -2.50 -5.68
#